data_AF-C0DAG6-F1
#
_entry.id   AF-C0DAG6-F1
#
_cell.length_a   1.000
_cell.length_b   1.000
_cell.length_c   1.000
_cell.angle_alpha   90.00
_cell.angle_beta   90.00
_cell.angle_gamma   90.00
#
_symmetry.space_group_name_H-M   'P 1'
#
loop_
_entity.id
_entity.type
_entity.pdbx_description
1 polymer ?
#
loop_
_entity_poly.entity_id
_entity_poly.type
_entity_poly.pdbx_seq_one_letter_code
_entity_poly.pdbx_strand_id
1 'polypeptide(L)'
;MEKILMETYSIALPIVLTALMGYIVWLLKKQKKDRDANSKGTMLLLRVQLIEYHDKYTILGSIPSYAYENFCEMYEAYHELGGNGMITKMKEEIDELHLKKKG
;
A
#
# COMPACT_ATOMS: atom_id res chain seq x y z
N MET A 1 -46.22 -12.22 -32.94
CA MET A 1 -45.14 -11.27 -32.58
C MET A 1 -44.63 -11.50 -31.16
N GLU A 2 -45.50 -11.60 -30.15
CA GLU A 2 -45.08 -11.77 -28.75
C GLU A 2 -44.19 -13.00 -28.49
N LYS A 3 -44.48 -14.16 -29.10
CA LYS A 3 -43.61 -15.36 -28.96
C LYS A 3 -42.18 -15.13 -29.47
N ILE A 4 -42.03 -14.48 -30.62
CA ILE A 4 -40.71 -14.17 -31.21
C ILE A 4 -39.95 -13.17 -30.32
N LEU A 5 -40.65 -12.19 -29.75
CA LEU A 5 -40.09 -11.24 -28.78
C LEU A 5 -39.63 -11.94 -27.49
N MET A 6 -40.41 -12.88 -26.95
CA MET A 6 -40.06 -13.61 -25.74
C MET A 6 -38.87 -14.56 -25.98
N GLU A 7 -38.84 -15.27 -27.11
CA GLU A 7 -37.71 -16.15 -27.48
C GLU A 7 -36.40 -15.38 -27.68
N THR A 8 -36.47 -14.25 -28.40
CA THR A 8 -35.29 -13.39 -28.60
C THR A 8 -34.80 -12.78 -27.30
N TYR A 9 -35.70 -12.38 -26.39
CA TYR A 9 -35.34 -11.89 -25.07
C TYR A 9 -34.69 -12.98 -24.20
N SER A 10 -35.24 -14.19 -24.17
CA SER A 10 -34.69 -15.32 -23.42
C SER A 10 -33.28 -15.72 -23.87
N ILE A 11 -32.92 -15.49 -25.14
CA ILE A 11 -31.57 -15.74 -25.67
C ILE A 11 -30.66 -14.53 -25.47
N ALA A 12 -31.13 -13.32 -25.76
CA ALA A 12 -30.32 -12.11 -25.70
C ALA A 12 -29.95 -11.72 -24.26
N LEU A 13 -30.86 -11.90 -23.31
CA LEU A 13 -30.64 -11.49 -21.92
C LEU A 13 -29.44 -12.21 -21.27
N PRO A 14 -29.29 -13.55 -21.34
CA PRO A 14 -28.10 -14.24 -20.86
C PRO A 14 -26.80 -13.78 -21.52
N ILE A 15 -26.82 -13.52 -22.83
CA ILE A 15 -25.63 -13.06 -23.58
C ILE A 15 -25.20 -11.68 -23.08
N VAL A 16 -26.14 -10.75 -22.92
CA VAL A 16 -25.86 -9.41 -22.40
C VAL A 16 -25.37 -9.49 -20.96
N LEU A 17 -26.02 -10.28 -20.10
CA LEU A 17 -25.61 -10.43 -18.69
C LEU A 17 -24.21 -11.05 -18.55
N THR A 18 -23.88 -12.05 -19.36
CA THR A 18 -22.55 -12.69 -19.34
C THR A 18 -21.46 -11.73 -19.84
N ALA A 19 -21.72 -10.97 -20.90
CA ALA A 19 -20.80 -9.94 -21.40
C ALA A 19 -20.57 -8.83 -20.34
N LEU A 20 -21.63 -8.36 -19.69
CA LEU A 20 -21.56 -7.37 -18.61
C LEU A 20 -20.75 -7.89 -17.41
N MET A 21 -21.01 -9.12 -16.98
CA MET A 21 -20.24 -9.78 -15.92
C MET A 21 -18.74 -9.85 -16.27
N GLY A 22 -18.40 -10.26 -17.50
CA GLY A 22 -17.02 -10.29 -17.97
C GLY A 22 -16.35 -8.91 -17.93
N TYR A 23 -17.05 -7.87 -18.36
CA TYR A 23 -16.56 -6.51 -18.32
C TYR A 23 -16.35 -5.99 -16.89
N ILE A 24 -17.27 -6.26 -15.97
CA ILE A 24 -17.13 -5.90 -14.55
C ILE A 24 -15.90 -6.59 -13.94
N VAL A 25 -15.70 -7.89 -14.18
CA VAL A 25 -14.53 -8.63 -13.70
C VAL A 25 -13.23 -8.04 -14.26
N TRP A 26 -13.22 -7.68 -15.54
CA TRP A 26 -12.07 -7.02 -16.16
C TRP A 26 -11.77 -5.66 -15.51
N LEU A 27 -12.80 -4.83 -15.26
CA LEU A 27 -12.64 -3.55 -14.57
C LEU A 27 -12.09 -3.73 -13.15
N LEU A 28 -12.62 -4.68 -12.38
CA LEU A 28 -12.15 -4.98 -11.02
C LEU A 28 -10.69 -5.44 -11.01
N LYS A 29 -10.29 -6.30 -11.96
CA LYS A 29 -8.89 -6.72 -12.11
C LYS A 29 -7.98 -5.55 -12.43
N LYS A 30 -8.41 -4.64 -13.31
CA LYS A 30 -7.65 -3.44 -13.66
C LYS A 30 -7.46 -2.53 -12.45
N GLN A 31 -8.54 -2.23 -11.71
CA GLN A 31 -8.46 -1.42 -10.49
C GLN A 31 -7.55 -2.05 -9.42
N LYS A 32 -7.58 -3.38 -9.26
CA LYS A 32 -6.69 -4.08 -8.32
C LYS A 32 -5.22 -3.93 -8.72
N LYS A 33 -4.90 -4.08 -10.00
CA LYS A 33 -3.53 -3.91 -10.53
C LYS A 33 -3.01 -2.49 -10.31
N ASP A 34 -3.81 -1.47 -10.60
CA ASP A 34 -3.40 -0.07 -10.44
C ASP A 34 -3.20 0.28 -8.95
N ARG A 35 -4.07 -0.22 -8.06
CA ARG A 35 -3.90 -0.08 -6.61
C ARG A 35 -2.63 -0.77 -6.10
N ASP A 36 -2.32 -1.97 -6.59
CA ASP A 36 -1.12 -2.72 -6.21
C ASP A 36 0.17 -1.98 -6.61
N ALA A 37 0.22 -1.44 -7.84
CA ALA A 37 1.33 -0.63 -8.30
C ALA A 37 1.49 0.65 -7.45
N ASN A 38 0.39 1.32 -7.10
CA ASN A 38 0.42 2.51 -6.26
C ASN A 38 0.89 2.19 -4.83
N SER A 39 0.37 1.12 -4.21
CA SER A 39 0.81 0.65 -2.90
C SER A 39 2.30 0.33 -2.90
N LYS A 40 2.81 -0.32 -3.96
CA LYS A 40 4.24 -0.60 -4.13
C LYS A 40 5.06 0.68 -4.25
N GLY A 41 4.59 1.65 -5.05
CA GLY A 41 5.23 2.95 -5.20
C GLY A 41 5.34 3.70 -3.87
N THR A 42 4.23 3.81 -3.12
CA THR A 42 4.19 4.44 -1.80
C THR A 42 5.14 3.75 -0.82
N MET A 43 5.18 2.41 -0.80
CA MET A 43 6.10 1.67 0.05
C MET A 43 7.56 2.00 -0.24
N LEU A 44 7.93 2.10 -1.52
CA LEU A 44 9.30 2.44 -1.92
C LEU A 44 9.65 3.89 -1.56
N LEU A 45 8.71 4.82 -1.68
CA LEU A 45 8.90 6.21 -1.24
C LEU A 45 9.08 6.30 0.29
N LEU A 46 8.25 5.59 1.05
CA LEU A 46 8.40 5.50 2.51
C LEU A 46 9.75 4.88 2.89
N ARG A 47 10.23 3.87 2.16
CA ARG A 47 11.55 3.29 2.37
C ARG A 47 12.65 4.32 2.24
N VAL A 48 12.65 5.10 1.15
CA VAL A 48 13.65 6.15 0.94
C VAL A 48 13.60 7.17 2.08
N GLN A 49 12.39 7.60 2.46
CA GLN A 49 12.21 8.56 3.54
C GLN A 49 12.70 8.03 4.91
N LEU A 50 12.45 6.76 5.21
CA LEU A 50 12.93 6.10 6.43
C LEU A 50 14.46 6.02 6.45
N ILE A 51 15.11 5.69 5.32
CA ILE A 51 16.57 5.69 5.21
C ILE A 51 17.13 7.09 5.45
N GLU A 52 16.57 8.11 4.79
CA GLU A 52 17.04 9.49 4.94
C GLU A 52 16.87 10.01 6.37
N TYR A 53 15.74 9.69 7.02
CA TYR A 53 15.50 10.03 8.41
C TYR A 53 16.51 9.34 9.33
N HIS A 54 16.70 8.04 9.13
CA HIS A 54 17.66 7.25 9.88
C HIS A 54 19.05 7.89 9.78
N ASP A 55 19.56 8.10 8.57
CA ASP A 55 20.90 8.64 8.35
C ASP A 55 21.07 10.02 8.99
N LYS A 56 20.06 10.90 8.86
CA LYS A 56 20.06 12.22 9.49
C LYS A 56 20.23 12.13 11.01
N TYR A 57 19.41 11.33 11.69
CA TYR A 57 19.40 11.30 13.16
C TYR A 57 20.53 10.43 13.73
N THR A 58 21.00 9.43 12.99
CA THR A 58 22.19 8.66 13.33
C THR A 58 23.44 9.54 13.28
N ILE A 59 23.59 10.42 12.27
CA ILE A 59 24.68 11.41 12.21
C ILE A 59 24.59 12.41 13.38
N LEU A 60 23.38 12.87 13.71
CA LEU A 60 23.16 13.79 14.84
C LEU A 60 23.35 13.13 16.22
N GLY A 61 23.37 11.79 16.28
CA GLY A 61 23.50 11.01 17.51
C GLY A 61 22.32 11.17 18.49
N SER A 62 21.26 11.87 18.10
CA SER A 62 20.07 12.07 18.92
C SER A 62 18.85 12.36 18.06
N ILE A 63 17.70 11.89 18.52
CA ILE A 63 16.40 12.13 17.87
C ILE A 63 15.42 12.79 18.86
N PRO A 64 14.78 13.90 18.49
CA PRO A 64 13.72 14.49 19.32
C PRO A 64 12.44 13.64 19.27
N SER A 65 11.62 13.69 20.33
CA SER A 65 10.45 12.81 20.47
C SER A 65 9.47 12.88 19.30
N TYR A 66 9.19 14.07 18.78
CA TYR A 66 8.29 14.22 17.62
C TYR A 66 8.83 13.52 16.36
N ALA A 67 10.15 13.55 16.15
CA ALA A 67 10.76 12.93 14.97
C ALA A 67 10.82 11.42 15.13
N TYR A 68 10.99 10.95 16.36
CA TYR A 68 10.92 9.54 16.72
C TYR A 68 9.52 8.98 16.49
N GLU A 69 8.49 9.63 17.02
CA GLU A 69 7.09 9.24 16.81
C GLU A 69 6.74 9.17 15.32
N ASN A 70 7.12 10.21 14.55
CA ASN A 70 6.92 10.22 13.11
C ASN A 70 7.69 9.08 12.39
N PHE A 71 8.89 8.73 12.85
CA PHE A 71 9.63 7.59 12.32
C PHE A 71 8.89 6.26 12.59
N CYS A 72 8.34 6.09 13.79
CA CYS A 72 7.53 4.92 14.15
C CYS A 72 6.29 4.80 13.25
N GLU A 73 5.52 5.87 13.09
CA GLU A 73 4.32 5.87 12.25
C GLU A 73 4.65 5.54 10.78
N MET A 74 5.73 6.13 10.25
CA MET A 74 6.21 5.82 8.90
C MET A 74 6.67 4.36 8.78
N TYR A 75 7.36 3.83 9.79
CA TYR A 75 7.80 2.44 9.81
C TYR A 75 6.62 1.46 9.83
N GLU A 76 5.61 1.72 10.65
CA GLU A 76 4.39 0.91 10.73
C GLU A 76 3.67 0.87 9.37
N ALA A 77 3.43 2.04 8.76
CA ALA A 77 2.83 2.13 7.43
C ALA A 77 3.68 1.41 6.36
N TYR A 78 5.01 1.54 6.42
CA TYR A 78 5.92 0.82 5.52
C TYR A 78 5.83 -0.71 5.70
N HIS A 79 5.74 -1.18 6.95
CA HIS A 79 5.65 -2.59 7.26
C HIS A 79 4.32 -3.19 6.78
N GLU A 80 3.21 -2.49 6.99
CA GLU A 80 1.87 -2.89 6.49
C GLU A 80 1.83 -3.02 4.97
N LEU A 81 2.60 -2.21 4.24
CA LEU A 81 2.73 -2.28 2.78
C LEU A 81 3.66 -3.40 2.28
N GLY A 82 4.12 -4.29 3.16
CA GLY A 82 5.03 -5.40 2.80
C GLY A 82 6.50 -5.00 2.79
N GLY A 83 6.90 -4.15 3.72
CA GLY A 83 8.28 -3.75 3.96
C GLY A 83 9.22 -4.92 4.27
N ASN A 84 10.53 -4.73 4.08
CA ASN A 84 11.56 -5.72 4.38
C ASN A 84 12.22 -5.51 5.75
N GLY A 85 12.94 -6.53 6.23
CA GLY A 85 13.61 -6.51 7.54
C GLY A 85 14.84 -5.58 7.65
N MET A 86 15.26 -4.91 6.58
CA MET A 86 16.38 -3.96 6.65
C MET A 86 15.97 -2.71 7.43
N ILE A 87 14.78 -2.17 7.15
CA ILE A 87 14.27 -0.98 7.86
C ILE A 87 13.93 -1.30 9.32
N THR A 88 13.57 -2.55 9.63
CA THR A 88 13.37 -3.00 11.02
C THR A 88 14.64 -2.81 11.86
N LYS A 89 15.83 -3.10 11.31
CA LYS A 89 17.09 -2.83 12.02
C LYS A 89 17.34 -1.33 12.20
N MET A 90 17.06 -0.52 11.18
CA MET A 90 17.16 0.94 11.30
C MET A 90 16.21 1.49 12.37
N LYS A 91 15.03 0.88 12.55
CA LYS A 91 14.11 1.22 13.63
C LYS A 91 14.72 0.93 15.00
N GLU A 92 15.34 -0.23 15.18
CA GLU A 92 16.05 -0.59 16.42
C GLU A 92 17.17 0.42 16.74
N GLU A 93 17.96 0.80 15.74
CA GLU A 93 19.03 1.82 15.89
C GLU A 93 18.46 3.19 16.32
N ILE A 94 17.32 3.60 15.76
CA ILE A 94 16.62 4.83 16.14
C ILE A 94 16.05 4.76 17.57
N ASP A 95 15.58 3.58 17.99
CA ASP A 95 15.07 3.34 19.35
C ASP A 95 16.19 3.50 20.37
N GLU A 96 17.36 2.95 20.10
CA GLU A 96 18.55 3.13 20.95
C GLU A 96 18.97 4.59 21.06
N LEU A 97 18.98 5.34 19.95
CA LEU A 97 19.29 6.77 19.95
C LEU A 97 18.29 7.58 20.79
N HIS A 98 17.01 7.24 20.73
CA HIS A 98 15.98 7.91 21.52
C HIS A 98 16.13 7.61 23.01
N LEU A 99 16.46 6.37 23.38
CA LEU A 99 16.70 5.98 24.78
C LEU A 99 17.93 6.66 25.37
N LYS A 100 19.04 6.76 24.61
CA LYS A 100 20.27 7.47 25.03
C LYS A 100 20.05 8.94 25.36
N LYS A 101 19.06 9.60 24.74
CA LYS A 101 18.70 10.99 25.05
C LYS A 101 17.94 11.16 26.36
N LYS A 102 17.20 10.11 26.80
CA LYS A 102 16.41 10.14 28.03
C LYS A 102 17.23 9.80 29.28
N GLY A 103 18.41 9.20 29.10
CA GLY A 103 19.35 8.82 30.18
C GLY A 103 20.34 9.92 30.55
#